data_AF-A0A923TKZ7-F1
#
_entry.id   AF-A0A923TKZ7-F1
#
_cell.length_a   1.000
_cell.length_b   1.000
_cell.length_c   1.000
_cell.angle_alpha   90.00
_cell.angle_beta   90.00
_cell.angle_gamma   90.00
#
_symmetry.space_group_name_H-M   'P 1'
#
loop_
_entity.id
_entity.type
_entity.pdbx_description
1 polymer ?
#
loop_
_entity_poly.entity_id
_entity_poly.type
_entity_poly.pdbx_seq_one_letter_code
_entity_poly.pdbx_strand_id
1 'polypeptide(L)'
;MNMLAKSTLILCSVYMLTACSDAGMRFVHETSSASKAETDLPEAPPVLDPVTPPVVAPTPIPTPVVVAPTPVATPTPVVVVPPPVATPPPVVVVPTPVPTPPPVVEKDECKLAGVSAKACYLHKIMFLGCPLRDQHPQNYVPPTAARIVSSMDQCTEATYPTTVQTAAMSTVIQALINPNDDSFRKYIFTGLYYKPPYTEEFAKYFGIELYNAIYTFCDRYGVPPGVDSIQYNRSALDKAEWVQANKYAGQINSCVTASFETR
;
A
#
# COMPACT_ATOMS: atom_id res chain seq x y z
N MET A 1 -36.24 -44.76 46.07
CA MET A 1 -36.66 -44.23 44.75
C MET A 1 -35.49 -43.45 44.16
N ASN A 2 -34.95 -43.99 43.05
CA ASN A 2 -34.04 -43.46 42.03
C ASN A 2 -32.71 -42.83 42.51
N MET A 3 -31.64 -43.60 42.74
CA MET A 3 -30.68 -44.22 41.80
C MET A 3 -29.80 -43.24 40.98
N LEU A 4 -28.55 -43.16 41.44
CA LEU A 4 -27.30 -42.88 40.72
C LEU A 4 -27.24 -43.50 39.30
N ALA A 5 -26.77 -42.72 38.33
CA ALA A 5 -26.07 -43.18 37.12
C ALA A 5 -25.06 -42.09 36.71
N LYS A 6 -23.78 -42.18 37.07
CA LYS A 6 -22.67 -42.87 36.38
C LYS A 6 -22.40 -42.37 34.96
N SER A 7 -21.28 -41.65 34.85
CA SER A 7 -20.24 -41.66 33.81
C SER A 7 -20.57 -42.34 32.49
N THR A 8 -20.44 -41.59 31.39
CA THR A 8 -20.01 -42.13 30.09
C THR A 8 -18.99 -41.19 29.49
N LEU A 9 -17.73 -41.54 29.75
CA LEU A 9 -16.51 -40.98 29.22
C LEU A 9 -16.26 -41.77 27.92
N ILE A 10 -16.51 -41.16 26.76
CA ILE A 10 -16.25 -41.80 25.46
C ILE A 10 -14.77 -41.63 25.15
N LEU A 11 -14.03 -42.67 25.55
CA LEU A 11 -12.63 -42.92 25.27
C LEU A 11 -12.59 -44.20 24.41
N CYS A 12 -12.69 -44.04 23.10
CA CYS A 12 -12.50 -45.05 22.05
C CYS A 12 -11.85 -44.32 20.86
N SER A 13 -10.75 -44.71 20.24
CA SER A 13 -9.84 -45.85 20.41
C SER A 13 -8.49 -45.43 19.84
N VAL A 14 -7.45 -45.55 20.64
CA VAL A 14 -6.07 -45.77 20.20
C VAL A 14 -5.93 -47.27 19.87
N TYR A 15 -4.96 -47.62 19.01
CA TYR A 15 -4.63 -48.93 18.38
C TYR A 15 -5.28 -49.08 16.98
N MET A 16 -4.57 -49.13 15.86
CA MET A 16 -3.25 -49.71 15.54
C MET A 16 -2.57 -48.88 14.42
N LEU A 17 -1.34 -48.39 14.62
CA LEU A 17 -0.12 -48.97 14.04
C LEU A 17 -0.12 -49.08 12.50
N THR A 18 0.45 -48.07 11.85
CA THR A 18 1.29 -48.30 10.66
C THR A 18 2.52 -47.42 10.78
N ALA A 19 3.60 -48.03 11.27
CA ALA A 19 4.96 -47.55 11.13
C ALA A 19 5.45 -47.78 9.68
N CYS A 20 6.52 -47.07 9.31
CA CYS A 20 7.20 -47.00 8.00
C CYS A 20 6.53 -45.99 7.03
N SER A 21 7.15 -44.89 6.61
CA SER A 21 8.58 -44.73 6.33
C SER A 21 9.07 -43.31 6.60
N ASP A 22 10.17 -43.28 7.33
CA ASP A 22 11.24 -42.31 7.21
C ASP A 22 11.71 -42.26 5.74
N ALA A 23 11.51 -41.13 5.10
CA ALA A 23 12.24 -40.73 3.89
C ALA A 23 12.26 -39.20 3.87
N GLY A 24 13.34 -38.65 4.41
CA GLY A 24 13.62 -37.23 4.34
C GLY A 24 13.56 -36.74 2.89
N MET A 25 12.62 -35.85 2.60
CA MET A 25 12.73 -34.97 1.45
C MET A 25 13.69 -33.83 1.83
N ARG A 26 14.99 -34.13 1.72
CA ARG A 26 15.97 -33.14 1.29
C ARG A 26 15.48 -32.62 -0.07
N PHE A 27 14.88 -31.44 -0.09
CA PHE A 27 14.83 -30.65 -1.33
C PHE A 27 16.26 -30.22 -1.63
N VAL A 28 16.95 -31.08 -2.37
CA VAL A 28 18.16 -30.73 -3.09
C VAL A 28 17.75 -29.64 -4.06
N HIS A 29 18.37 -28.48 -3.92
CA HIS A 29 18.38 -27.45 -4.95
C HIS A 29 19.17 -28.02 -6.13
N GLU A 30 18.52 -28.83 -6.95
CA GLU A 30 19.09 -29.37 -8.17
C GLU A 30 18.92 -28.31 -9.26
N THR A 31 20.03 -27.62 -9.54
CA THR A 31 20.23 -26.83 -10.75
C THR A 31 20.07 -27.74 -11.96
N SER A 32 18.85 -27.92 -12.43
CA SER A 32 18.58 -28.54 -13.72
C SER A 32 18.87 -27.53 -14.83
N SER A 33 20.14 -27.51 -15.24
CA SER A 33 20.52 -27.12 -16.59
C SER A 33 19.93 -28.15 -17.55
N ALA A 34 18.71 -27.89 -18.03
CA ALA A 34 18.18 -28.58 -19.19
C ALA A 34 18.95 -28.11 -20.43
N SER A 35 20.02 -28.84 -20.73
CA SER A 35 20.63 -28.92 -22.06
C SER A 35 19.52 -29.32 -23.03
N LYS A 36 19.10 -28.35 -23.85
CA LYS A 36 18.19 -28.57 -24.96
C LYS A 36 19.03 -29.20 -26.06
N ALA A 37 18.79 -30.48 -26.32
CA ALA A 37 19.40 -31.21 -27.42
C ALA A 37 19.11 -30.46 -28.73
N GLU A 38 20.18 -29.88 -29.26
CA GLU A 38 20.27 -29.24 -30.57
C GLU A 38 20.09 -30.34 -31.61
N THR A 39 18.90 -30.41 -32.20
CA THR A 39 18.68 -31.19 -33.42
C THR A 39 19.08 -30.28 -34.57
N ASP A 40 20.28 -30.54 -35.11
CA ASP A 40 20.75 -30.01 -36.39
C ASP A 40 19.73 -30.36 -37.48
N LEU A 41 18.85 -29.40 -37.79
CA LEU A 41 18.16 -29.36 -39.08
C LEU A 41 19.00 -28.50 -40.03
N PRO A 42 19.14 -28.91 -41.31
CA PRO A 42 19.92 -28.16 -42.28
C PRO A 42 19.39 -26.73 -42.42
N GLU A 43 20.29 -25.79 -42.21
CA GLU A 43 20.11 -24.35 -42.35
C GLU A 43 19.49 -24.04 -43.73
N ALA A 44 18.28 -23.47 -43.71
CA ALA A 44 17.64 -22.97 -44.91
C ALA A 44 18.48 -21.81 -45.49
N PRO A 45 18.61 -21.70 -46.83
CA PRO A 45 19.38 -20.63 -47.45
C PRO A 45 18.85 -19.26 -47.00
N PRO A 46 19.74 -18.27 -46.80
CA PRO A 46 19.35 -16.96 -46.32
C PRO A 46 18.32 -16.34 -47.26
N VAL A 47 17.13 -16.07 -46.72
CA VAL A 47 16.13 -15.24 -47.38
C VAL A 47 16.72 -13.83 -47.43
N LEU A 48 17.02 -13.35 -48.64
CA LEU A 48 17.44 -11.97 -48.86
C LEU A 48 16.30 -11.06 -48.41
N ASP A 49 16.52 -10.34 -47.31
CA ASP A 49 15.59 -9.32 -46.84
C ASP A 49 15.32 -8.30 -47.95
N PRO A 50 14.06 -7.85 -48.11
CA PRO A 50 13.74 -6.78 -49.05
C PRO A 50 14.52 -5.53 -48.65
N VAL A 51 15.35 -5.05 -49.56
CA VAL A 51 16.10 -3.78 -49.42
C VAL A 51 15.09 -2.65 -49.22
N THR A 52 14.92 -2.23 -47.98
CA THR A 52 14.10 -1.07 -47.64
C THR A 52 14.74 0.17 -48.27
N PRO A 53 13.99 0.98 -49.04
CA PRO A 53 14.54 2.21 -49.63
C PRO A 53 15.02 3.16 -48.51
N PRO A 54 16.09 3.94 -48.76
CA PRO A 54 16.61 4.87 -47.77
C PRO A 54 15.52 5.88 -47.39
N VAL A 55 15.19 5.93 -46.10
CA VAL A 55 14.32 6.96 -45.53
C VAL A 55 15.05 8.28 -45.67
N VAL A 56 14.58 9.12 -46.60
CA VAL A 56 15.10 10.48 -46.80
C VAL A 56 14.80 11.27 -45.54
N ALA A 57 15.85 11.69 -44.83
CA ALA A 57 15.73 12.54 -43.66
C ALA A 57 15.04 13.86 -44.05
N PRO A 58 14.05 14.34 -43.28
CA PRO A 58 13.37 15.58 -43.59
C PRO A 58 14.36 16.75 -43.53
N THR A 59 14.32 17.61 -44.56
CA THR A 59 15.08 18.85 -44.61
C THR A 59 14.70 19.74 -43.42
N PRO A 60 15.67 20.26 -42.63
CA PRO A 60 15.35 21.11 -41.49
C PRO A 60 14.63 22.38 -41.96
N ILE A 61 13.43 22.60 -41.43
CA ILE A 61 12.68 23.84 -41.65
C ILE A 61 13.39 24.94 -40.83
N PRO A 62 13.72 26.11 -41.43
CA PRO A 62 14.35 27.19 -40.71
C PRO A 62 13.45 27.68 -39.58
N THR A 63 13.96 27.61 -38.35
CA THR A 63 13.29 28.14 -37.17
C THR A 63 13.14 29.66 -37.32
N PRO A 64 11.93 30.23 -37.18
CA PRO A 64 11.75 31.68 -37.20
C PRO A 64 12.54 32.31 -36.05
N VAL A 65 13.42 33.25 -36.39
CA VAL A 65 14.15 34.07 -35.42
C VAL A 65 13.14 35.05 -34.80
N VAL A 66 12.67 34.73 -33.60
CA VAL A 66 11.84 35.63 -32.80
C VAL A 66 12.75 36.74 -32.28
N VAL A 67 12.60 37.94 -32.84
CA VAL A 67 13.25 39.15 -32.32
C VAL A 67 12.59 39.47 -30.98
N ALA A 68 13.34 39.27 -29.89
CA ALA A 68 12.88 39.64 -28.56
C ALA A 68 12.66 41.17 -28.52
N PRO A 69 11.50 41.65 -28.03
CA PRO A 69 11.27 43.07 -27.88
C PRO A 69 12.30 43.67 -26.92
N THR A 70 12.87 44.80 -27.30
CA THR A 70 13.76 45.59 -26.44
C THR A 70 13.02 45.93 -25.14
N PRO A 71 13.58 45.61 -23.96
CA PRO A 71 12.90 45.86 -22.69
C PRO A 71 12.67 47.37 -22.53
N VAL A 72 11.40 47.76 -22.45
CA VAL A 72 11.01 49.13 -22.10
C VAL A 72 11.36 49.33 -20.63
N ALA A 73 12.19 50.34 -20.34
CA ALA A 73 12.56 50.71 -18.98
C ALA A 73 11.29 50.99 -18.17
N THR A 74 11.03 50.14 -17.18
CA THR A 74 9.94 50.34 -16.23
C THR A 74 10.32 51.54 -15.35
N PRO A 75 9.45 52.55 -15.20
CA PRO A 75 9.74 53.69 -14.35
C PRO A 75 10.01 53.21 -12.92
N THR A 76 11.11 53.68 -12.34
CA THR A 76 11.48 53.37 -10.97
C THR A 76 10.40 53.93 -10.03
N PRO A 77 9.74 53.10 -9.21
CA PRO A 77 8.74 53.61 -8.29
C PRO A 77 9.41 54.54 -7.28
N VAL A 78 8.92 55.77 -7.19
CA VAL A 78 9.31 56.71 -6.14
C VAL A 78 8.77 56.14 -4.83
N VAL A 79 9.67 55.55 -4.04
CA VAL A 79 9.35 55.05 -2.70
C VAL A 79 9.16 56.25 -1.78
N VAL A 80 7.91 56.64 -1.58
CA VAL A 80 7.53 57.55 -0.49
C VAL A 80 7.68 56.76 0.80
N VAL A 81 8.77 56.99 1.53
CA VAL A 81 9.01 56.40 2.85
C VAL A 81 8.03 57.06 3.83
N PRO A 82 7.05 56.34 4.38
CA PRO A 82 6.19 56.88 5.41
C PRO A 82 7.03 57.18 6.68
N PRO A 83 6.64 58.20 7.48
CA PRO A 83 7.31 58.48 8.74
C PRO A 83 7.31 57.23 9.63
N PRO A 84 8.37 57.03 10.44
CA PRO A 84 8.49 55.84 11.29
C PRO A 84 7.29 55.77 12.24
N VAL A 85 6.47 54.75 12.04
CA VAL A 85 5.37 54.42 12.94
C VAL A 85 6.01 53.96 14.25
N ALA A 86 5.62 54.59 15.36
CA ALA A 86 6.12 54.25 16.68
C ALA A 86 5.92 52.76 16.94
N THR A 87 7.02 52.02 17.13
CA THR A 87 7.01 50.61 17.48
C THR A 87 6.32 50.46 18.84
N PRO A 88 5.16 49.78 18.93
CA PRO A 88 4.55 49.51 20.22
C PRO A 88 5.50 48.62 21.05
N PRO A 89 5.47 48.75 22.39
CA PRO A 89 6.28 47.90 23.27
C PRO A 89 6.00 46.42 22.98
N PRO A 90 7.00 45.53 23.11
CA PRO A 90 6.82 44.11 22.82
C PRO A 90 5.73 43.53 23.72
N VAL A 91 4.58 43.24 23.12
CA VAL A 91 3.53 42.48 23.78
C VAL A 91 4.07 41.07 23.89
N VAL A 92 4.38 40.65 25.13
CA VAL A 92 4.64 39.25 25.44
C VAL A 92 3.33 38.50 25.21
N VAL A 93 3.13 38.05 23.98
CA VAL A 93 2.07 37.11 23.64
C VAL A 93 2.51 35.80 24.27
N VAL A 94 2.05 35.56 25.51
CA VAL A 94 2.03 34.21 26.06
C VAL A 94 1.25 33.40 25.05
N PRO A 95 1.87 32.42 24.35
CA PRO A 95 1.14 31.63 23.38
C PRO A 95 -0.04 31.02 24.12
N THR A 96 -1.25 31.39 23.72
CA THR A 96 -2.45 30.71 24.17
C THR A 96 -2.18 29.23 23.91
N PRO A 97 -2.17 28.37 24.96
CA PRO A 97 -1.88 26.97 24.76
C PRO A 97 -2.82 26.48 23.67
N VAL A 98 -2.24 26.04 22.54
CA VAL A 98 -3.01 25.36 21.50
C VAL A 98 -3.73 24.26 22.26
N PRO A 99 -5.07 24.27 22.32
CA PRO A 99 -5.79 23.26 23.07
C PRO A 99 -5.29 21.93 22.52
N THR A 100 -4.61 21.16 23.37
CA THR A 100 -4.32 19.78 23.07
C THR A 100 -5.67 19.19 22.69
N PRO A 101 -5.87 18.76 21.43
CA PRO A 101 -7.15 18.21 21.05
C PRO A 101 -7.48 17.16 22.10
N PRO A 102 -8.70 17.16 22.66
CA PRO A 102 -9.09 16.14 23.62
C PRO A 102 -8.67 14.80 23.03
N PRO A 103 -8.12 13.85 23.82
CA PRO A 103 -7.85 12.52 23.29
C PRO A 103 -9.13 12.10 22.60
N VAL A 104 -9.06 11.96 21.28
CA VAL A 104 -10.18 11.47 20.51
C VAL A 104 -10.32 10.06 21.06
N VAL A 105 -11.24 9.90 22.01
CA VAL A 105 -11.74 8.62 22.45
C VAL A 105 -12.54 8.16 21.23
N GLU A 106 -11.80 7.75 20.21
CA GLU A 106 -12.32 7.05 19.07
C GLU A 106 -12.82 5.76 19.70
N LYS A 107 -14.14 5.74 19.94
CA LYS A 107 -14.88 4.54 20.25
C LYS A 107 -14.36 3.50 19.27
N ASP A 108 -13.67 2.49 19.77
CA ASP A 108 -13.14 1.34 19.03
C ASP A 108 -14.25 0.74 18.16
N GLU A 109 -14.47 1.33 16.98
CA GLU A 109 -15.35 0.78 15.95
C GLU A 109 -14.64 -0.36 15.22
N CYS A 110 -13.34 -0.51 15.48
CA CYS A 110 -12.55 -1.61 15.01
C CYS A 110 -12.62 -2.86 15.90
N LYS A 111 -13.83 -3.28 16.23
CA LYS A 111 -14.11 -4.55 16.93
C LYS A 111 -14.65 -5.61 15.99
N LEU A 112 -13.96 -5.80 14.86
CA LEU A 112 -14.22 -6.98 14.06
C LEU A 112 -13.59 -8.18 14.78
N ALA A 113 -14.43 -9.10 15.26
CA ALA A 113 -13.99 -10.20 16.10
C ALA A 113 -12.96 -11.08 15.35
N GLY A 114 -11.82 -11.34 15.99
CA GLY A 114 -10.79 -12.24 15.46
C GLY A 114 -9.74 -11.60 14.54
N VAL A 115 -9.90 -10.35 14.11
CA VAL A 115 -8.86 -9.63 13.33
C VAL A 115 -8.06 -8.66 14.19
N SER A 116 -6.85 -8.32 13.76
CA SER A 116 -6.03 -7.30 14.44
C SER A 116 -6.60 -5.89 14.29
N ALA A 117 -6.28 -5.00 15.22
CA ALA A 117 -6.70 -3.60 15.10
C ALA A 117 -6.13 -2.96 13.83
N LYS A 118 -4.88 -3.30 13.46
CA LYS A 118 -4.27 -2.89 12.19
C LYS A 118 -5.07 -3.38 10.98
N ALA A 119 -5.43 -4.67 10.92
CA ALA A 119 -6.25 -5.21 9.84
C ALA A 119 -7.57 -4.46 9.72
N CYS A 120 -8.18 -4.18 10.87
CA CYS A 120 -9.45 -3.50 10.90
C CYS A 120 -9.36 -2.04 10.44
N TYR A 121 -8.32 -1.28 10.81
CA TYR A 121 -8.14 0.07 10.27
C TYR A 121 -8.00 0.04 8.75
N LEU A 122 -7.21 -0.90 8.21
CA LEU A 122 -7.06 -1.04 6.77
C LEU A 122 -8.40 -1.35 6.08
N HIS A 123 -9.19 -2.26 6.66
CA HIS A 123 -10.55 -2.55 6.20
C HIS A 123 -11.41 -1.28 6.13
N LYS A 124 -11.44 -0.48 7.21
CA LYS A 124 -12.24 0.76 7.28
C LYS A 124 -11.78 1.77 6.23
N ILE A 125 -10.47 1.95 6.05
CA ILE A 125 -9.92 2.84 5.02
C ILE A 125 -10.35 2.37 3.62
N MET A 126 -10.22 1.08 3.31
CA MET A 126 -10.60 0.55 2.00
C MET A 126 -12.11 0.63 1.77
N PHE A 127 -12.92 0.34 2.78
CA PHE A 127 -14.38 0.44 2.68
C PHE A 127 -14.85 1.86 2.38
N LEU A 128 -14.28 2.86 3.05
CA LEU A 128 -14.63 4.27 2.84
C LEU A 128 -13.98 4.85 1.57
N GLY A 129 -12.82 4.32 1.15
CA GLY A 129 -12.03 4.86 0.06
C GLY A 129 -12.36 4.29 -1.33
N CYS A 130 -12.62 2.98 -1.46
CA CYS A 130 -12.87 2.35 -2.76
C CYS A 130 -14.03 2.99 -3.56
N PRO A 131 -15.16 3.41 -2.95
CA PRO A 131 -16.24 4.09 -3.68
C PRO A 131 -15.87 5.48 -4.22
N LEU A 132 -14.78 6.08 -3.74
CA LEU A 132 -14.37 7.44 -4.08
C LEU A 132 -13.38 7.49 -5.25
N ARG A 133 -13.08 6.36 -5.90
CA ARG A 133 -12.11 6.34 -7.02
C ARG A 133 -12.72 6.91 -8.30
N ASP A 134 -11.97 7.80 -8.94
CA ASP A 134 -12.34 8.39 -10.24
C ASP A 134 -11.81 7.56 -11.43
N GLN A 135 -10.66 6.90 -11.27
CA GLN A 135 -10.01 6.12 -12.34
C GLN A 135 -10.23 4.62 -12.14
N HIS A 136 -11.38 4.16 -12.60
CA HIS A 136 -11.76 2.75 -12.54
C HIS A 136 -12.14 2.22 -13.94
N PRO A 137 -11.97 0.90 -14.20
CA PRO A 137 -12.44 0.30 -15.45
C PRO A 137 -13.94 0.57 -15.65
N GLN A 138 -14.41 0.55 -16.91
CA GLN A 138 -15.84 0.66 -17.19
C GLN A 138 -16.61 -0.42 -16.41
N ASN A 139 -17.68 -0.03 -15.71
CA ASN A 139 -18.50 -0.88 -14.84
C ASN A 139 -17.86 -1.31 -13.51
N TYR A 140 -16.92 -0.51 -12.97
CA TYR A 140 -16.44 -0.72 -11.62
C TYR A 140 -17.58 -0.68 -10.60
N VAL A 141 -17.64 -1.72 -9.77
CA VAL A 141 -18.54 -1.80 -8.63
C VAL A 141 -17.66 -1.87 -7.38
N PRO A 142 -17.74 -0.90 -6.46
CA PRO A 142 -16.92 -0.93 -5.26
C PRO A 142 -17.19 -2.19 -4.44
N PRO A 143 -16.15 -2.80 -3.82
CA PRO A 143 -16.32 -3.97 -2.97
C PRO A 143 -17.23 -3.65 -1.78
N THR A 144 -18.08 -4.59 -1.39
CA THR A 144 -18.90 -4.48 -0.18
C THR A 144 -18.02 -4.60 1.07
N ALA A 145 -18.49 -4.08 2.21
CA ALA A 145 -17.79 -4.23 3.50
C ALA A 145 -17.47 -5.69 3.81
N ALA A 146 -18.46 -6.59 3.65
CA ALA A 146 -18.32 -8.02 3.88
C ALA A 146 -17.22 -8.63 3.01
N ARG A 147 -17.10 -8.18 1.76
CA ARG A 147 -16.08 -8.66 0.85
C ARG A 147 -14.68 -8.23 1.27
N ILE A 148 -14.49 -6.97 1.68
CA ILE A 148 -13.19 -6.51 2.18
C ILE A 148 -12.83 -7.26 3.48
N VAL A 149 -13.80 -7.42 4.41
CA VAL A 149 -13.61 -8.18 5.66
C VAL A 149 -13.11 -9.57 5.34
N SER A 150 -13.76 -10.22 4.38
CA SER A 150 -13.43 -11.57 3.98
C SER A 150 -11.97 -11.64 3.49
N SER A 151 -11.47 -10.67 2.72
CA SER A 151 -10.05 -10.66 2.32
C SER A 151 -9.04 -10.50 3.48
N MET A 152 -9.49 -10.30 4.71
CA MET A 152 -8.64 -10.06 5.88
C MET A 152 -9.01 -10.93 7.09
N ASP A 153 -9.87 -11.95 6.94
CA ASP A 153 -10.38 -12.74 8.06
C ASP A 153 -9.30 -13.59 8.77
N GLN A 154 -8.20 -13.90 8.09
CA GLN A 154 -7.02 -14.55 8.69
C GLN A 154 -5.98 -13.55 9.25
N CYS A 155 -6.22 -12.24 9.15
CA CYS A 155 -5.29 -11.20 9.63
C CYS A 155 -5.50 -10.91 11.12
N THR A 156 -5.23 -11.92 11.95
CA THR A 156 -5.31 -11.90 13.42
C THR A 156 -4.13 -11.14 14.05
N GLU A 157 -4.17 -10.86 15.36
CA GLU A 157 -3.00 -10.30 16.07
C GLU A 157 -1.76 -11.21 16.02
N ALA A 158 -1.92 -12.52 15.83
CA ALA A 158 -0.79 -13.44 15.70
C ALA A 158 -0.11 -13.37 14.33
N THR A 159 -0.90 -13.20 13.26
CA THR A 159 -0.42 -13.23 11.88
C THR A 159 -0.10 -11.85 11.33
N TYR A 160 -0.82 -10.82 11.77
CA TYR A 160 -0.65 -9.43 11.36
C TYR A 160 -0.81 -8.49 12.57
N PRO A 161 0.17 -8.47 13.49
CA PRO A 161 0.09 -7.78 14.77
C PRO A 161 -0.09 -6.27 14.62
N THR A 162 -0.83 -5.70 15.57
CA THR A 162 -0.94 -4.26 15.73
C THR A 162 0.41 -3.66 16.11
N THR A 163 0.69 -2.50 15.52
CA THR A 163 1.96 -1.79 15.74
C THR A 163 1.71 -0.45 16.39
N VAL A 164 2.70 0.00 17.16
CA VAL A 164 2.63 1.34 17.77
C VAL A 164 2.63 2.38 16.66
N GLN A 165 1.60 3.23 16.63
CA GLN A 165 1.50 4.35 15.71
C GLN A 165 2.39 5.49 16.19
N THR A 166 3.17 6.10 15.30
CA THR A 166 3.73 7.43 15.55
C THR A 166 2.61 8.49 15.45
N ALA A 167 2.85 9.71 15.93
CA ALA A 167 1.89 10.80 15.78
C ALA A 167 1.56 11.11 14.31
N ALA A 168 2.55 10.98 13.41
CA ALA A 168 2.38 11.16 11.97
C ALA A 168 1.49 10.06 11.36
N MET A 169 1.77 8.79 11.68
CA MET A 169 0.92 7.66 11.28
C MET A 169 -0.51 7.82 11.77
N SER A 170 -0.69 8.17 13.05
CA SER A 170 -2.01 8.35 13.64
C SER A 170 -2.79 9.46 12.94
N THR A 171 -2.16 10.61 12.66
CA THR A 171 -2.80 11.70 11.93
C THR A 171 -3.31 11.25 10.56
N VAL A 172 -2.50 10.50 9.80
CA VAL A 172 -2.89 9.98 8.49
C VAL A 172 -4.02 8.97 8.59
N ILE A 173 -3.93 8.00 9.52
CA ILE A 173 -4.94 6.95 9.70
C ILE A 173 -6.29 7.57 10.10
N GLN A 174 -6.30 8.48 11.07
CA GLN A 174 -7.50 9.17 11.54
C GLN A 174 -8.17 9.97 10.42
N ALA A 175 -7.39 10.69 9.62
CA ALA A 175 -7.92 11.42 8.46
C ALA A 175 -8.53 10.48 7.41
N LEU A 176 -7.94 9.28 7.21
CA LEU A 176 -8.46 8.30 6.27
C LEU A 176 -9.74 7.60 6.77
N ILE A 177 -9.88 7.34 8.08
CA ILE A 177 -11.05 6.63 8.64
C ILE A 177 -12.19 7.54 9.08
N ASN A 178 -12.03 8.87 9.05
CA ASN A 178 -13.06 9.81 9.47
C ASN A 178 -14.29 9.78 8.52
N PRO A 179 -15.44 9.22 8.93
CA PRO A 179 -16.58 9.08 8.03
C PRO A 179 -17.21 10.43 7.64
N ASN A 180 -16.94 11.49 8.39
CA ASN A 180 -17.55 12.81 8.19
C ASN A 180 -16.75 13.71 7.23
N ASP A 181 -15.53 13.34 6.88
CA ASP A 181 -14.69 14.09 5.94
C ASP A 181 -14.14 13.15 4.87
N ASP A 182 -14.68 13.27 3.65
CA ASP A 182 -14.20 12.51 2.49
C ASP A 182 -13.17 13.27 1.65
N SER A 183 -12.85 14.53 1.98
CA SER A 183 -11.97 15.36 1.17
C SER A 183 -10.55 14.80 1.12
N PHE A 184 -10.02 14.39 2.28
CA PHE A 184 -8.71 13.77 2.37
C PHE A 184 -8.68 12.40 1.67
N ARG A 185 -9.73 11.59 1.83
CA ARG A 185 -9.82 10.30 1.10
C ARG A 185 -9.92 10.51 -0.40
N LYS A 186 -10.77 11.40 -0.89
CA LYS A 186 -10.86 11.73 -2.31
C LYS A 186 -9.51 12.14 -2.85
N TYR A 187 -8.85 13.11 -2.19
CA TYR A 187 -7.50 13.55 -2.57
C TYR A 187 -6.50 12.40 -2.74
N ILE A 188 -6.56 11.45 -1.81
CA ILE A 188 -5.65 10.31 -1.76
C ILE A 188 -6.04 9.21 -2.77
N PHE A 189 -7.33 8.91 -2.95
CA PHE A 189 -7.83 7.82 -3.80
C PHE A 189 -8.06 8.21 -5.27
N THR A 190 -8.12 9.51 -5.63
CA THR A 190 -8.44 9.93 -7.01
C THR A 190 -7.28 10.43 -7.85
N GLY A 191 -6.14 10.83 -7.27
CA GLY A 191 -5.10 11.44 -8.13
C GLY A 191 -3.70 11.62 -7.57
N LEU A 192 -3.45 11.43 -6.26
CA LEU A 192 -2.14 11.72 -5.67
C LEU A 192 -1.70 10.69 -4.63
N TYR A 193 -1.98 9.41 -4.89
CA TYR A 193 -1.59 8.27 -4.04
C TYR A 193 -0.07 8.06 -3.91
N TYR A 194 0.76 8.93 -4.49
CA TYR A 194 2.22 8.96 -4.36
C TYR A 194 2.78 10.17 -3.61
N LYS A 195 1.96 11.07 -3.04
CA LYS A 195 2.48 12.30 -2.43
C LYS A 195 2.95 12.07 -0.98
N PRO A 196 4.28 12.13 -0.70
CA PRO A 196 4.77 12.13 0.67
C PRO A 196 4.30 13.40 1.39
N PRO A 197 4.15 13.37 2.73
CA PRO A 197 4.50 12.28 3.65
C PRO A 197 3.37 11.25 3.86
N TYR A 198 2.16 11.48 3.34
CA TYR A 198 0.97 10.71 3.70
C TYR A 198 1.08 9.22 3.33
N THR A 199 1.61 8.96 2.15
CA THR A 199 1.73 7.60 1.59
C THR A 199 2.84 6.80 2.27
N GLU A 200 3.88 7.49 2.73
CA GLU A 200 4.98 6.90 3.48
C GLU A 200 4.52 6.46 4.87
N GLU A 201 3.81 7.33 5.61
CA GLU A 201 3.30 6.97 6.93
C GLU A 201 2.25 5.85 6.87
N PHE A 202 1.42 5.83 5.81
CA PHE A 202 0.53 4.71 5.54
C PHE A 202 1.32 3.40 5.31
N ALA A 203 2.33 3.43 4.44
CA ALA A 203 3.13 2.26 4.10
C ALA A 203 3.92 1.72 5.30
N LYS A 204 4.51 2.60 6.11
CA LYS A 204 5.22 2.23 7.35
C LYS A 204 4.30 1.54 8.35
N TYR A 205 3.07 2.03 8.49
CA TYR A 205 2.11 1.43 9.43
C TYR A 205 1.58 0.09 8.92
N PHE A 206 1.05 0.04 7.69
CA PHE A 206 0.38 -1.16 7.19
C PHE A 206 1.32 -2.19 6.56
N GLY A 207 2.55 -1.82 6.21
CA GLY A 207 3.39 -2.71 5.44
C GLY A 207 2.90 -2.91 4.00
N ILE A 208 2.11 -1.98 3.47
CA ILE A 208 1.66 -2.02 2.08
C ILE A 208 1.54 -0.59 1.59
N GLU A 209 2.02 -0.33 0.38
CA GLU A 209 1.78 0.96 -0.26
C GLU A 209 0.29 1.16 -0.48
N LEU A 210 -0.18 2.40 -0.34
CA LEU A 210 -1.58 2.70 -0.54
C LEU A 210 -2.07 2.28 -1.93
N TYR A 211 -1.26 2.47 -2.97
CA TYR A 211 -1.55 2.00 -4.32
C TYR A 211 -1.80 0.48 -4.34
N ASN A 212 -0.90 -0.30 -3.75
CA ASN A 212 -1.03 -1.75 -3.69
C ASN A 212 -2.27 -2.17 -2.90
N ALA A 213 -2.56 -1.49 -1.79
CA ALA A 213 -3.79 -1.73 -1.02
C ALA A 213 -5.05 -1.46 -1.87
N ILE A 214 -5.08 -0.37 -2.63
CA ILE A 214 -6.17 -0.07 -3.56
C ILE A 214 -6.32 -1.19 -4.60
N TYR A 215 -5.23 -1.62 -5.24
CA TYR A 215 -5.28 -2.71 -6.22
C TYR A 215 -5.76 -4.04 -5.62
N THR A 216 -5.28 -4.37 -4.42
CA THR A 216 -5.67 -5.60 -3.71
C THR A 216 -7.14 -5.59 -3.34
N PHE A 217 -7.58 -4.56 -2.62
CA PHE A 217 -8.89 -4.55 -1.95
C PHE A 217 -9.99 -3.97 -2.83
N CYS A 218 -9.70 -2.94 -3.63
CA CYS A 218 -10.68 -2.30 -4.51
C CYS A 218 -10.86 -3.06 -5.84
N ASP A 219 -9.77 -3.55 -6.46
CA ASP A 219 -9.80 -4.08 -7.84
C ASP A 219 -9.72 -5.62 -7.95
N ARG A 220 -9.58 -6.35 -6.84
CA ARG A 220 -9.41 -7.83 -6.79
C ARG A 220 -8.07 -8.37 -7.34
N TYR A 221 -7.02 -7.58 -7.50
CA TYR A 221 -5.78 -8.10 -8.09
C TYR A 221 -4.91 -8.96 -7.15
N GLY A 222 -5.33 -9.15 -5.88
CA GLY A 222 -4.55 -9.85 -4.86
C GLY A 222 -3.45 -8.95 -4.27
N VAL A 223 -2.74 -9.44 -3.24
CA VAL A 223 -1.58 -8.72 -2.68
C VAL A 223 -0.38 -8.96 -3.61
N PRO A 224 0.40 -7.93 -3.96
CA PRO A 224 1.65 -8.16 -4.70
C PRO A 224 2.55 -9.14 -3.93
N PRO A 225 3.21 -10.09 -4.63
CA PRO A 225 3.94 -11.17 -4.00
C PRO A 225 5.18 -10.70 -3.25
N GLY A 226 5.46 -11.33 -2.11
CA GLY A 226 6.78 -11.34 -1.46
C GLY A 226 7.01 -10.33 -0.32
N VAL A 227 8.03 -10.67 0.48
CA VAL A 227 8.80 -9.70 1.27
C VAL A 227 9.49 -8.73 0.30
N ASP A 228 9.68 -7.48 0.71
CA ASP A 228 10.20 -6.39 -0.15
C ASP A 228 9.26 -5.91 -1.26
N SER A 229 7.94 -6.11 -1.10
CA SER A 229 6.93 -5.53 -1.99
C SER A 229 6.75 -4.02 -1.78
N ILE A 230 7.23 -3.47 -0.67
CA ILE A 230 7.30 -2.02 -0.45
C ILE A 230 8.67 -1.52 -0.93
N GLN A 231 8.83 -1.34 -2.24
CA GLN A 231 10.08 -0.87 -2.84
C GLN A 231 10.11 0.65 -2.98
N TYR A 232 9.98 1.37 -1.86
CA TYR A 232 10.21 2.80 -1.91
C TYR A 232 11.71 3.08 -1.88
N ASN A 233 12.34 3.14 -3.06
CA ASN A 233 13.75 3.45 -3.28
C ASN A 233 14.74 2.52 -2.53
N ARG A 234 15.56 1.76 -3.27
CA ARG A 234 16.51 0.79 -2.70
C ARG A 234 17.42 1.39 -1.59
N SER A 235 17.70 2.69 -1.65
CA SER A 235 18.47 3.42 -0.63
C SER A 235 17.74 3.67 0.71
N ALA A 236 16.42 3.51 0.77
CA ALA A 236 15.64 3.62 2.00
C ALA A 236 15.46 2.27 2.72
N LEU A 237 15.77 1.15 2.06
CA LEU A 237 15.62 -0.21 2.63
C LEU A 237 16.50 -0.44 3.86
N ASP A 238 17.60 0.31 4.01
CA ASP A 238 18.51 0.18 5.15
C ASP A 238 18.00 0.93 6.40
N LYS A 239 16.94 1.75 6.29
CA LYS A 239 16.36 2.45 7.44
C LYS A 239 15.49 1.47 8.23
N ALA A 240 15.68 1.44 9.56
CA ALA A 240 14.97 0.53 10.46
C ALA A 240 13.43 0.55 10.30
N GLU A 241 12.86 1.73 10.02
CA GLU A 241 11.42 1.90 9.78
C GLU A 241 10.94 1.11 8.55
N TRP A 242 11.73 1.08 7.47
CA TRP A 242 11.37 0.38 6.23
C TRP A 242 11.64 -1.12 6.29
N VAL A 243 12.68 -1.55 7.02
CA VAL A 243 12.89 -2.98 7.34
C VAL A 243 11.66 -3.53 8.06
N GLN A 244 11.16 -2.78 9.05
CA GLN A 244 9.98 -3.16 9.80
C GLN A 244 8.71 -3.14 8.93
N ALA A 245 8.55 -2.14 8.06
CA ALA A 245 7.46 -2.09 7.10
C ALA A 245 7.44 -3.31 6.15
N ASN A 246 8.61 -3.73 5.64
CA ASN A 246 8.72 -4.91 4.78
C ASN A 246 8.40 -6.22 5.52
N LYS A 247 8.70 -6.31 6.82
CA LYS A 247 8.21 -7.43 7.65
C LYS A 247 6.69 -7.47 7.68
N TYR A 248 6.04 -6.31 7.85
CA TYR A 248 4.58 -6.22 7.81
C TYR A 248 4.01 -6.54 6.42
N ALA A 249 4.75 -6.25 5.34
CA ALA A 249 4.38 -6.64 3.98
C ALA A 249 4.29 -8.16 3.81
N GLY A 250 5.26 -8.90 4.34
CA GLY A 250 5.21 -10.36 4.36
C GLY A 250 4.01 -10.88 5.16
N GLN A 251 3.71 -10.26 6.30
CA GLN A 251 2.59 -10.65 7.17
C GLN A 251 1.23 -10.40 6.53
N ILE A 252 0.98 -9.21 5.97
CA ILE A 252 -0.28 -8.91 5.29
C ILE A 252 -0.47 -9.80 4.07
N ASN A 253 0.60 -10.06 3.30
CA ASN A 253 0.52 -10.95 2.16
C ASN A 253 0.15 -12.38 2.58
N SER A 254 0.81 -12.90 3.62
CA SER A 254 0.52 -14.24 4.15
C SER A 254 -0.93 -14.36 4.64
N CYS A 255 -1.42 -13.39 5.42
CA CYS A 255 -2.78 -13.47 5.96
C CYS A 255 -3.86 -13.25 4.90
N VAL A 256 -3.67 -12.32 3.96
CA VAL A 256 -4.64 -12.10 2.88
C VAL A 256 -4.66 -13.28 1.92
N THR A 257 -3.51 -13.88 1.62
CA THR A 257 -3.44 -15.12 0.80
C THR A 257 -4.18 -16.26 1.47
N ALA A 258 -3.93 -16.51 2.77
CA ALA A 258 -4.67 -17.51 3.54
C ALA A 258 -6.20 -17.24 3.56
N SER A 259 -6.60 -15.96 3.59
CA SER A 259 -8.02 -15.56 3.51
C SER A 259 -8.65 -15.84 2.14
N PHE A 260 -7.86 -15.92 1.08
CA PHE A 260 -8.33 -16.31 -0.25
C PHE A 260 -8.39 -17.83 -0.45
N GLU A 261 -7.46 -18.58 0.14
CA GLU A 261 -7.41 -20.06 0.01
C GLU A 261 -8.53 -20.79 0.77
N THR A 262 -9.13 -20.13 1.76
CA THR A 262 -10.20 -20.70 2.60
C THR A 262 -11.60 -20.60 1.97
N ARG A 263 -11.71 -20.15 0.72
CA ARG A 263 -12.98 -19.95 -0.01
C ARG A 263 -13.08 -20.76 -1.29
#